data_AF-I1DZS8-F1
#
_entry.id   AF-I1DZS8-F1
#
_cell.length_a   1.000
_cell.length_b   1.000
_cell.length_c   1.000
_cell.angle_alpha   90.00
_cell.angle_beta   90.00
_cell.angle_gamma   90.00
#
_symmetry.space_group_name_H-M   'P 1'
#
loop_
_entity.id
_entity.type
_entity.pdbx_description
1 polymer ?
#
loop_
_entity_poly.entity_id
_entity_poly.type
_entity_poly.pdbx_seq_one_letter_code
_entity_poly.pdbx_strand_id
1 'polypeptide(L)'
;MQQDLAGYFHQLSQLLVHYRQYWQLLPFQHQVLPWAGQAWQAPLAALTPAGLDQAEQSSQLPSWLAPHFAALFQLVSPLEQAPAAELSALPFWLQTGISGRKLEQIDALCQQWLPATLPVLEWCAGKGHLGRILAQRFGQPVTSVEWQPQLCDEGAALAEQHQLEQQFICADVLSEPLTGVLKPAQHLVALHACGDLHIRLLQQAVQHGCRQLQLVPCCYHLIADELYQPLSALAQQHNLRLGKDDLKLVVQGQVTGGARVNRLRHTEVLWRLAYDELRADISGQRAYQPLSSVAKHWFSGDFAGFAHWAAHQHQLTLPASVDWPAYLARGAQRQLLVRRIELVRHLFRRPLELWLALDKALYLQQHGYQVRLTQLCQPSITPRNILLSARKA
;
A
#
# COMPACT_ATOMS: atom_id res chain seq x y z
N MET A 1 13.63 15.76 -19.77
CA MET A 1 12.41 16.58 -19.96
C MET A 1 11.57 16.39 -18.71
N GLN A 2 11.27 17.45 -17.95
CA GLN A 2 10.47 17.32 -16.72
C GLN A 2 9.07 16.88 -17.15
N GLN A 3 8.62 15.72 -16.67
CA GLN A 3 7.34 15.13 -17.06
C GLN A 3 6.22 16.09 -16.63
N ASP A 4 5.29 16.40 -17.53
CA ASP A 4 4.10 17.19 -17.18
C ASP A 4 3.21 16.38 -16.24
N LEU A 5 3.47 16.50 -14.94
CA LEU A 5 2.75 15.77 -13.90
C LEU A 5 1.28 16.19 -13.83
N ALA A 6 0.97 17.46 -14.14
CA ALA A 6 -0.39 17.97 -14.10
C ALA A 6 -1.24 17.41 -15.25
N GLY A 7 -0.71 17.44 -16.48
CA GLY A 7 -1.36 16.82 -17.64
C GLY A 7 -1.57 15.31 -17.45
N TYR A 8 -0.54 14.62 -16.93
CA TYR A 8 -0.66 13.19 -16.63
C TYR A 8 -1.73 12.92 -15.58
N PHE A 9 -1.73 13.65 -14.47
CA PHE A 9 -2.72 13.52 -13.42
C PHE A 9 -4.15 13.75 -13.92
N HIS A 10 -4.35 14.76 -14.77
CA HIS A 10 -5.67 15.06 -15.34
C HIS A 10 -6.20 13.91 -16.21
N GLN A 11 -5.39 13.40 -17.15
CA GLN A 11 -5.76 12.27 -18.01
C GLN A 11 -6.05 11.01 -17.18
N LEU A 12 -5.19 10.74 -16.19
CA LEU A 12 -5.37 9.58 -15.31
C LEU A 12 -6.65 9.70 -14.48
N SER A 13 -6.95 10.89 -13.97
CA SER A 13 -8.19 11.16 -13.23
C SER A 13 -9.42 10.91 -14.09
N GLN A 14 -9.41 11.38 -15.35
CA GLN A 14 -10.52 11.15 -16.29
C GLN A 14 -10.74 9.66 -16.55
N LEU A 15 -9.69 8.89 -16.80
CA LEU A 15 -9.80 7.44 -17.02
C LEU A 15 -10.26 6.71 -15.76
N LEU A 16 -9.75 7.05 -14.59
CA LEU A 16 -10.19 6.44 -13.32
C LEU A 16 -11.67 6.71 -13.05
N VAL A 17 -12.17 7.91 -13.37
CA VAL A 17 -13.60 8.22 -13.30
C VAL A 17 -14.39 7.42 -14.34
N HIS A 18 -13.93 7.37 -15.59
CA HIS A 18 -14.59 6.62 -16.67
C HIS A 18 -14.76 5.13 -16.31
N TYR A 19 -13.73 4.54 -15.72
CA TYR A 19 -13.72 3.13 -15.32
C TYR A 19 -14.15 2.89 -13.87
N ARG A 20 -14.75 3.88 -13.18
CA ARG A 20 -15.09 3.81 -11.74
C ARG A 20 -15.85 2.54 -11.34
N GLN A 21 -16.81 2.12 -12.16
CA GLN A 21 -17.62 0.93 -11.95
C GLN A 21 -16.82 -0.39 -11.85
N TYR A 22 -15.56 -0.41 -12.29
CA TYR A 22 -14.73 -1.62 -12.29
C TYR A 22 -13.83 -1.76 -11.06
N TRP A 23 -13.62 -0.69 -10.29
CA TRP A 23 -12.72 -0.69 -9.14
C TRP A 23 -13.37 -0.24 -7.84
N GLN A 24 -14.28 0.74 -7.89
CA GLN A 24 -14.97 1.29 -6.71
C GLN A 24 -16.23 0.48 -6.37
N LEU A 25 -16.02 -0.78 -6.03
CA LEU A 25 -17.05 -1.70 -5.55
C LEU A 25 -16.46 -2.66 -4.52
N LEU A 26 -17.31 -3.26 -3.69
CA LEU A 26 -16.90 -4.28 -2.74
C LEU A 26 -17.30 -5.67 -3.26
N PRO A 27 -16.36 -6.56 -3.64
CA PRO A 27 -16.69 -7.86 -4.22
C PRO A 27 -17.61 -8.71 -3.34
N PHE A 28 -17.49 -8.59 -2.03
CA PHE A 28 -18.29 -9.34 -1.06
C PHE A 28 -19.77 -8.92 -1.06
N GLN A 29 -20.13 -7.77 -1.65
CA GLN A 29 -21.53 -7.36 -1.83
C GLN A 29 -22.23 -8.05 -3.00
N HIS A 30 -21.48 -8.70 -3.89
CA HIS A 30 -22.03 -9.23 -5.14
C HIS A 30 -22.30 -10.74 -5.08
N GLN A 31 -23.46 -11.13 -5.63
CA GLN A 31 -23.89 -12.52 -5.83
C GLN A 31 -23.74 -12.98 -7.28
N VAL A 32 -23.53 -12.04 -8.21
CA VAL A 32 -23.25 -12.27 -9.63
C VAL A 32 -22.16 -11.30 -10.08
N LEU A 33 -21.60 -11.48 -11.28
CA LEU A 33 -20.68 -10.50 -11.85
C LEU A 33 -21.38 -9.15 -12.03
N PRO A 34 -20.82 -8.03 -11.52
CA PRO A 34 -21.52 -6.75 -11.47
C PRO A 34 -21.58 -6.01 -12.81
N TRP A 35 -20.82 -6.46 -13.82
CA TRP A 35 -20.66 -5.76 -15.10
C TRP A 35 -21.45 -6.44 -16.22
N ALA A 36 -22.78 -6.30 -16.17
CA ALA A 36 -23.66 -6.86 -17.20
C ALA A 36 -23.39 -6.24 -18.59
N GLY A 37 -23.58 -7.05 -19.64
CA GLY A 37 -23.51 -6.59 -21.04
C GLY A 37 -22.09 -6.42 -21.60
N GLN A 38 -21.05 -6.80 -20.85
CA GLN A 38 -19.67 -6.73 -21.33
C GLN A 38 -19.28 -8.00 -22.09
N ALA A 39 -18.71 -7.87 -23.28
CA ALA A 39 -18.27 -9.01 -24.09
C ALA A 39 -17.25 -9.90 -23.37
N TRP A 40 -16.43 -9.33 -22.48
CA TRP A 40 -15.44 -10.04 -21.68
C TRP A 40 -16.02 -10.74 -20.43
N GLN A 41 -17.32 -10.57 -20.13
CA GLN A 41 -17.95 -11.20 -18.96
C GLN A 41 -18.01 -12.72 -19.09
N ALA A 42 -18.33 -13.22 -20.29
CA ALA A 42 -18.41 -14.66 -20.57
C ALA A 42 -17.06 -15.38 -20.38
N PRO A 43 -15.94 -14.95 -20.98
CA PRO A 43 -14.64 -15.57 -20.71
C PRO A 43 -14.22 -15.45 -19.24
N LEU A 44 -14.52 -14.35 -18.55
CA LEU A 44 -14.27 -14.19 -17.11
C LEU A 44 -15.06 -15.22 -16.27
N ALA A 45 -16.34 -15.40 -16.57
CA ALA A 45 -17.21 -16.37 -15.90
C ALA A 45 -16.75 -17.82 -16.14
N ALA A 46 -16.24 -18.10 -17.34
CA ALA A 46 -15.75 -19.42 -17.74
C ALA A 46 -14.41 -19.82 -17.10
N LEU A 47 -13.69 -18.89 -16.44
CA LEU A 47 -12.44 -19.23 -15.77
C LEU A 47 -12.65 -20.29 -14.70
N THR A 48 -11.88 -21.37 -14.81
CA THR A 48 -11.75 -22.41 -13.79
C THR A 48 -10.88 -21.91 -12.63
N PRO A 49 -10.87 -22.59 -11.47
CA PRO A 49 -9.96 -22.24 -10.37
C PRO A 49 -8.49 -22.16 -10.82
N ALA A 50 -8.03 -23.12 -11.64
CA ALA A 50 -6.68 -23.10 -12.19
C ALA A 50 -6.44 -21.93 -13.17
N GLY A 51 -7.43 -21.59 -13.99
CA GLY A 51 -7.37 -20.42 -14.87
C GLY A 51 -7.29 -19.10 -14.09
N LEU A 52 -8.01 -18.99 -12.96
CA LEU A 52 -7.89 -17.85 -12.05
C LEU A 52 -6.51 -17.78 -11.41
N ASP A 53 -5.96 -18.91 -10.93
CA ASP A 53 -4.61 -18.95 -10.35
C ASP A 53 -3.55 -18.47 -11.35
N GLN A 54 -3.65 -18.90 -12.61
CA GLN A 54 -2.76 -18.47 -13.69
C GLN A 54 -2.90 -16.97 -13.99
N ALA A 55 -4.14 -16.48 -14.09
CA ALA A 55 -4.42 -15.08 -14.39
C ALA A 55 -3.95 -14.14 -13.26
N GLU A 56 -4.11 -14.53 -12.00
CA GLU A 56 -3.67 -13.76 -10.83
C GLU A 56 -2.13 -13.70 -10.69
N GLN A 57 -1.41 -14.69 -11.22
CA GLN A 57 0.06 -14.75 -11.20
C GLN A 57 0.69 -14.07 -12.42
N SER A 58 -0.07 -13.85 -13.48
CA SER A 58 0.39 -13.18 -14.69
C SER A 58 0.60 -11.69 -14.45
N SER A 59 1.73 -11.17 -14.91
CA SER A 59 1.95 -9.71 -15.03
C SER A 59 1.25 -9.11 -16.25
N GLN A 60 0.75 -9.95 -17.15
CA GLN A 60 0.07 -9.54 -18.37
C GLN A 60 -1.44 -9.65 -18.22
N LEU A 61 -2.11 -8.63 -18.74
CA LEU A 61 -3.56 -8.61 -18.84
C LEU A 61 -4.04 -9.70 -19.82
N PRO A 62 -5.10 -10.46 -19.47
CA PRO A 62 -5.70 -11.38 -20.43
C PRO A 62 -6.12 -10.66 -21.72
N SER A 63 -5.82 -11.26 -22.88
CA SER A 63 -6.04 -10.65 -24.20
C SER A 63 -7.49 -10.23 -24.46
N TRP A 64 -8.45 -10.92 -23.86
CA TRP A 64 -9.87 -10.60 -23.94
C TRP A 64 -10.30 -9.40 -23.07
N LEU A 65 -9.51 -8.97 -22.08
CA LEU A 65 -9.72 -7.72 -21.34
C LEU A 65 -9.01 -6.52 -21.99
N ALA A 66 -7.91 -6.76 -22.70
CA ALA A 66 -7.03 -5.70 -23.21
C ALA A 66 -7.72 -4.63 -24.05
N PRO A 67 -8.61 -4.96 -25.01
CA PRO A 67 -9.28 -3.93 -25.81
C PRO A 67 -10.12 -2.96 -24.97
N HIS A 68 -10.77 -3.45 -23.91
CA HIS A 68 -11.68 -2.64 -23.11
C HIS A 68 -10.94 -1.61 -22.24
N PHE A 69 -9.75 -1.96 -21.75
CA PHE A 69 -8.94 -1.13 -20.87
C PHE A 69 -7.71 -0.51 -21.55
N ALA A 70 -7.64 -0.57 -22.89
CA ALA A 70 -6.46 -0.16 -23.66
C ALA A 70 -5.99 1.26 -23.31
N ALA A 71 -6.91 2.23 -23.22
CA ALA A 71 -6.58 3.61 -22.88
C ALA A 71 -5.90 3.73 -21.50
N LEU A 72 -6.36 2.97 -20.50
CA LEU A 72 -5.77 2.96 -19.16
C LEU A 72 -4.34 2.43 -19.18
N PHE A 73 -4.10 1.32 -19.89
CA PHE A 73 -2.78 0.70 -19.96
C PHE A 73 -1.80 1.43 -20.87
N GLN A 74 -2.29 2.11 -21.91
CA GLN A 74 -1.48 2.99 -22.74
C GLN A 74 -1.01 4.21 -21.94
N LEU A 75 -1.89 4.76 -21.09
CA LEU A 75 -1.56 5.90 -20.25
C LEU A 75 -0.59 5.50 -19.11
N VAL A 76 -0.89 4.40 -18.41
CA VAL A 76 -0.10 3.95 -17.27
C VAL A 76 1.12 3.17 -17.73
N SER A 77 2.14 3.92 -18.14
CA SER A 77 3.47 3.39 -18.45
C SER A 77 4.27 3.10 -17.17
N PRO A 78 5.19 2.11 -17.20
CA PRO A 78 6.16 1.94 -16.12
C PRO A 78 6.90 3.25 -15.85
N LEU A 79 7.10 3.56 -14.57
CA LEU A 79 7.95 4.69 -14.21
C LEU A 79 9.39 4.36 -14.60
N GLU A 80 10.11 5.35 -15.12
CA GLU A 80 11.52 5.19 -15.40
C GLU A 80 12.26 4.80 -14.11
N GLN A 81 13.12 3.78 -14.21
CA GLN A 81 14.17 3.57 -13.22
C GLN A 81 15.24 4.62 -13.48
N ALA A 82 15.50 5.47 -12.49
CA ALA A 82 16.63 6.40 -12.61
C ALA A 82 17.96 5.62 -12.53
N PRO A 83 19.03 6.11 -13.18
CA PRO A 83 20.34 5.47 -13.12
C PRO A 83 20.74 5.23 -11.65
N ALA A 84 21.02 3.97 -11.32
CA ALA A 84 21.47 3.58 -10.00
C ALA A 84 22.96 3.93 -9.85
N ALA A 85 23.31 4.62 -8.78
CA ALA A 85 24.71 4.79 -8.41
C ALA A 85 25.32 3.44 -8.01
N GLU A 86 26.55 3.18 -8.45
CA GLU A 86 27.32 2.06 -7.92
C GLU A 86 27.71 2.37 -6.47
N LEU A 87 27.31 1.49 -5.55
CA LEU A 87 27.60 1.62 -4.13
C LEU A 87 28.56 0.52 -3.69
N SER A 88 29.45 0.85 -2.75
CA SER A 88 30.29 -0.13 -2.08
C SER A 88 29.44 -1.15 -1.31
N ALA A 89 29.98 -2.36 -1.12
CA ALA A 89 29.33 -3.39 -0.32
C ALA A 89 29.15 -2.93 1.13
N LEU A 90 28.01 -3.25 1.74
CA LEU A 90 27.79 -2.97 3.15
C LEU A 90 28.58 -3.94 4.02
N PRO A 91 29.19 -3.46 5.11
CA PRO A 91 29.69 -4.34 6.16
C PRO A 91 28.61 -5.30 6.66
N PHE A 92 28.95 -6.57 6.88
CA PHE A 92 28.00 -7.61 7.28
C PHE A 92 27.22 -7.26 8.57
N TRP A 93 27.87 -6.60 9.52
CA TRP A 93 27.24 -6.19 10.78
C TRP A 93 26.09 -5.19 10.59
N LEU A 94 26.13 -4.33 9.55
CA LEU A 94 25.01 -3.42 9.24
C LEU A 94 23.79 -4.14 8.66
N GLN A 95 23.99 -5.30 8.06
CA GLN A 95 22.91 -6.10 7.46
C GLN A 95 22.21 -6.97 8.52
N THR A 96 22.86 -7.19 9.66
CA THR A 96 22.36 -8.07 10.72
C THR A 96 21.04 -7.54 11.29
N GLY A 97 20.04 -8.43 11.41
CA GLY A 97 18.71 -8.09 11.90
C GLY A 97 17.79 -7.39 10.89
N ILE A 98 18.23 -7.20 9.64
CA ILE A 98 17.41 -6.66 8.54
C ILE A 98 16.89 -7.82 7.69
N SER A 99 15.59 -7.89 7.44
CA SER A 99 15.05 -8.86 6.49
C SER A 99 15.54 -8.54 5.07
N GLY A 100 15.83 -9.56 4.26
CA GLY A 100 16.41 -9.37 2.92
C GLY A 100 15.67 -8.34 2.05
N ARG A 101 14.33 -8.37 2.03
CA ARG A 101 13.55 -7.38 1.27
C ARG A 101 13.61 -5.96 1.81
N LYS A 102 13.75 -5.81 3.13
CA LYS A 102 13.92 -4.48 3.74
C LYS A 102 15.30 -3.95 3.35
N LEU A 103 16.33 -4.80 3.37
CA LEU A 103 17.67 -4.44 2.93
C LEU A 103 17.69 -4.05 1.45
N GLU A 104 17.08 -4.84 0.56
CA GLU A 104 16.98 -4.52 -0.88
C GLU A 104 16.29 -3.16 -1.14
N GLN A 105 15.25 -2.82 -0.38
CA GLN A 105 14.59 -1.50 -0.48
C GLN A 105 15.49 -0.36 0.03
N ILE A 106 16.23 -0.58 1.12
CA ILE A 106 17.20 0.39 1.64
C ILE A 106 18.32 0.63 0.63
N ASP A 107 18.88 -0.44 0.07
CA ASP A 107 19.93 -0.34 -0.94
C ASP A 107 19.44 0.36 -2.20
N ALA A 108 18.23 0.04 -2.67
CA ALA A 108 17.62 0.73 -3.81
C ALA A 108 17.43 2.24 -3.54
N LEU A 109 17.06 2.64 -2.33
CA LEU A 109 16.97 4.05 -1.97
C LEU A 109 18.35 4.71 -1.96
N CYS A 110 19.36 4.04 -1.40
CA CYS A 110 20.74 4.53 -1.38
C CYS A 110 21.32 4.68 -2.80
N GLN A 111 20.95 3.81 -3.74
CA GLN A 111 21.39 3.90 -5.13
C GLN A 111 20.81 5.12 -5.84
N GLN A 112 19.68 5.64 -5.34
CA GLN A 112 19.02 6.85 -5.82
C GLN A 112 19.42 8.08 -4.99
N TRP A 113 20.45 7.97 -4.14
CA TRP A 113 20.83 9.04 -3.22
C TRP A 113 21.19 10.31 -3.96
N LEU A 114 20.58 11.42 -3.55
CA LEU A 114 20.81 12.71 -4.18
C LEU A 114 22.10 13.32 -3.63
N PRO A 115 23.00 13.82 -4.48
CA PRO A 115 24.26 14.43 -4.05
C PRO A 115 23.98 15.75 -3.30
N ALA A 116 23.97 15.67 -1.97
CA ALA A 116 23.82 16.80 -1.07
C ALA A 116 24.50 16.49 0.28
N THR A 117 25.15 17.51 0.85
CA THR A 117 25.73 17.47 2.21
C THR A 117 24.75 18.07 3.20
N LEU A 118 23.55 17.49 3.28
CA LEU A 118 22.50 17.95 4.20
C LEU A 118 22.36 16.95 5.35
N PRO A 119 22.18 17.41 6.60
CA PRO A 119 21.79 16.53 7.70
C PRO A 119 20.48 15.82 7.34
N VAL A 120 20.45 14.52 7.63
CA VAL A 120 19.36 13.64 7.28
C VAL A 120 18.39 13.53 8.45
N LEU A 121 17.09 13.58 8.15
CA LEU A 121 16.05 13.19 9.08
C LEU A 121 15.35 11.92 8.56
N GLU A 122 15.49 10.81 9.27
CA GLU A 122 14.80 9.56 9.00
C GLU A 122 13.46 9.56 9.73
N TRP A 123 12.37 9.51 8.95
CA TRP A 123 11.01 9.57 9.46
C TRP A 123 10.42 8.18 9.64
N CYS A 124 9.82 7.91 10.81
CA CYS A 124 9.33 6.58 11.21
C CYS A 124 10.44 5.52 11.15
N ALA A 125 11.50 5.74 11.92
CA ALA A 125 12.76 5.01 11.82
C ALA A 125 12.67 3.54 12.28
N GLY A 126 11.74 3.18 13.16
CA GLY A 126 11.79 1.93 13.90
C GLY A 126 13.15 1.80 14.61
N LYS A 127 13.87 0.69 14.38
CA LYS A 127 15.24 0.51 14.90
C LYS A 127 16.32 1.31 14.15
N GLY A 128 15.96 2.21 13.23
CA GLY A 128 16.86 3.10 12.48
C GLY A 128 17.87 2.40 11.56
N HIS A 129 17.47 1.31 10.91
CA HIS A 129 18.34 0.58 9.97
C HIS A 129 18.71 1.41 8.73
N LEU A 130 17.75 2.16 8.17
CA LEU A 130 18.04 3.03 7.04
C LEU A 130 19.00 4.14 7.51
N GLY A 131 18.72 4.78 8.65
CA GLY A 131 19.60 5.80 9.19
C GLY A 131 21.05 5.35 9.40
N ARG A 132 21.30 4.18 10.00
CA ARG A 132 22.67 3.63 10.12
C ARG A 132 23.36 3.44 8.78
N ILE A 133 22.63 2.90 7.80
CA ILE A 133 23.17 2.66 6.46
C ILE A 133 23.50 3.99 5.77
N LEU A 134 22.65 5.01 5.90
CA LEU A 134 22.89 6.33 5.34
C LEU A 134 24.09 7.02 6.00
N ALA A 135 24.20 6.96 7.33
CA ALA A 135 25.34 7.49 8.08
C ALA A 135 26.66 6.84 7.60
N GLN A 136 26.68 5.50 7.50
CA GLN A 136 27.87 4.76 7.03
C GLN A 136 28.22 5.07 5.58
N ARG A 137 27.24 5.09 4.66
CA ARG A 137 27.48 5.20 3.22
C ARG A 137 27.87 6.62 2.80
N PHE A 138 27.25 7.62 3.41
CA PHE A 138 27.33 9.00 2.94
C PHE A 138 27.99 9.96 3.94
N GLY A 139 28.36 9.47 5.13
CA GLY A 139 29.01 10.28 6.17
C GLY A 139 28.19 11.50 6.58
N GLN A 140 26.86 11.43 6.48
CA GLN A 140 25.96 12.50 6.88
C GLN A 140 25.41 12.23 8.29
N PRO A 141 25.27 13.25 9.15
CA PRO A 141 24.56 13.09 10.41
C PRO A 141 23.10 12.72 10.16
N VAL A 142 22.61 11.73 10.91
CA VAL A 142 21.22 11.25 10.81
C VAL A 142 20.48 11.49 12.12
N THR A 143 19.29 12.06 12.03
CA THR A 143 18.32 12.14 13.13
C THR A 143 17.14 11.24 12.81
N SER A 144 16.97 10.17 13.59
CA SER A 144 15.93 9.17 13.42
C SER A 144 14.76 9.43 14.36
N VAL A 145 13.57 9.61 13.80
CA VAL A 145 12.35 9.88 14.58
C VAL A 145 11.50 8.62 14.63
N GLU A 146 11.19 8.15 15.83
CA GLU A 146 10.39 6.96 16.10
C GLU A 146 9.52 7.17 17.33
N TRP A 147 8.32 6.60 17.37
CA TRP A 147 7.36 6.86 18.45
C TRP A 147 7.46 5.84 19.60
N GLN A 148 8.00 4.64 19.34
CA GLN A 148 8.17 3.60 20.36
C GLN A 148 9.51 3.78 21.10
N PRO A 149 9.50 4.11 22.41
CA PRO A 149 10.73 4.34 23.17
C PRO A 149 11.71 3.17 23.11
N GLN A 150 11.20 1.94 23.21
CA GLN A 150 12.04 0.74 23.13
C GLN A 150 12.80 0.63 21.80
N LEU A 151 12.19 1.01 20.67
CA LEU A 151 12.86 0.97 19.37
C LEU A 151 13.91 2.08 19.24
N CYS A 152 13.68 3.24 19.85
CA CYS A 152 14.67 4.31 19.96
C CYS A 152 15.89 3.85 20.76
N ASP A 153 15.69 3.25 21.93
CA ASP A 153 16.77 2.78 22.80
C ASP A 153 17.60 1.68 22.10
N GLU A 154 16.94 0.69 21.51
CA GLU A 154 17.60 -0.36 20.73
C GLU A 154 18.36 0.21 19.53
N GLY A 155 17.78 1.19 18.84
CA GLY A 155 18.40 1.85 17.69
C GLY A 155 19.63 2.68 18.06
N ALA A 156 19.56 3.45 19.15
CA ALA A 156 20.63 4.29 19.66
C ALA A 156 21.82 3.43 20.14
N ALA A 157 21.55 2.35 20.88
CA ALA A 157 22.59 1.40 21.30
C ALA A 157 23.34 0.78 20.10
N LEU A 158 22.61 0.43 19.03
CA LEU A 158 23.23 -0.09 17.79
C LEU A 158 24.06 0.97 17.05
N ALA A 159 23.64 2.24 17.05
CA ALA A 159 24.42 3.33 16.46
C ALA A 159 25.71 3.58 17.24
N GLU A 160 25.63 3.63 18.57
CA GLU A 160 26.77 3.81 19.48
C GLU A 160 27.78 2.67 19.38
N GLN A 161 27.32 1.42 19.39
CA GLN A 161 28.16 0.22 19.24
C GLN A 161 29.07 0.30 18.01
N HIS A 162 28.59 0.94 16.94
CA HIS A 162 29.28 1.05 15.67
C HIS A 162 29.84 2.45 15.38
N GLN A 163 29.79 3.36 16.37
CA GLN A 163 30.28 4.74 16.28
C GLN A 163 29.72 5.51 15.07
N LEU A 164 28.44 5.29 14.76
CA LEU A 164 27.76 5.96 13.66
C LEU A 164 27.13 7.27 14.13
N GLU A 165 27.21 8.31 13.29
CA GLU A 165 26.59 9.62 13.56
C GLU A 165 25.07 9.57 13.32
N GLN A 166 24.38 8.83 14.18
CA GLN A 166 22.93 8.71 14.20
C GLN A 166 22.41 8.94 15.62
N GLN A 167 21.47 9.86 15.75
CA GLN A 167 20.74 10.14 16.99
C GLN A 167 19.26 9.80 16.85
N PHE A 168 18.59 9.52 17.96
CA PHE A 168 17.16 9.20 17.98
C PHE A 168 16.36 10.26 18.71
N ILE A 169 15.16 10.53 18.21
CA ILE A 169 14.15 11.37 18.86
C ILE A 169 12.88 10.53 19.00
N CYS A 170 12.47 10.32 20.25
CA CYS A 170 11.23 9.62 20.56
C CYS A 170 10.05 10.60 20.42
N ALA A 171 9.25 10.49 19.36
CA ALA A 171 8.10 11.36 19.13
C ALA A 171 7.03 10.68 18.26
N ASP A 172 5.76 10.93 18.58
CA ASP A 172 4.65 10.59 17.71
C ASP A 172 4.41 11.71 16.70
N VAL A 173 4.93 11.54 15.49
CA VAL A 173 4.85 12.54 14.43
C VAL A 173 3.44 12.91 13.98
N LEU A 174 2.42 12.09 14.30
CA LEU A 174 1.02 12.40 14.00
C LEU A 174 0.45 13.42 14.97
N SER A 175 0.71 13.26 16.27
CA SER A 175 0.19 14.13 17.32
C SER A 175 1.13 15.31 17.66
N GLU A 176 2.44 15.13 17.47
CA GLU A 176 3.47 16.09 17.85
C GLU A 176 4.18 16.64 16.60
N PRO A 177 4.02 17.95 16.26
CA PRO A 177 4.83 18.56 15.23
C PRO A 177 6.29 18.62 15.67
N LEU A 178 7.22 18.26 14.78
CA LEU A 178 8.66 18.24 15.05
C LEU A 178 9.29 19.64 15.00
N THR A 179 8.61 20.62 15.60
CA THR A 179 9.03 22.02 15.65
C THR A 179 10.37 22.12 16.39
N GLY A 180 11.37 22.72 15.76
CA GLY A 180 12.74 22.81 16.31
C GLY A 180 13.67 21.66 15.91
N VAL A 181 13.12 20.50 15.54
CA VAL A 181 13.86 19.37 14.95
C VAL A 181 13.97 19.54 13.43
N LEU A 182 12.84 19.87 12.79
CA LEU A 182 12.80 20.16 11.35
C LEU A 182 13.43 21.51 11.04
N LYS A 183 14.36 21.52 10.08
CA LYS A 183 15.14 22.67 9.65
C LYS A 183 15.07 22.79 8.12
N PRO A 184 15.15 24.02 7.56
CA PRO A 184 15.14 24.20 6.11
C PRO A 184 16.26 23.45 5.40
N ALA A 185 17.49 23.49 5.92
CA ALA A 185 18.65 22.81 5.34
C ALA A 185 18.74 21.34 5.79
N GLN A 186 17.72 20.52 5.48
CA GLN A 186 17.69 19.09 5.79
C GLN A 186 17.24 18.25 4.59
N HIS A 187 17.65 16.97 4.63
CA HIS A 187 17.16 15.92 3.75
C HIS A 187 16.26 14.95 4.52
N LEU A 188 14.98 14.92 4.19
CA LEU A 188 14.01 14.02 4.82
C LEU A 188 13.93 12.72 4.04
N VAL A 189 14.01 11.58 4.73
CA VAL A 189 13.94 10.25 4.12
C VAL A 189 12.89 9.38 4.81
N ALA A 190 12.14 8.61 4.02
CA ALA A 190 11.12 7.70 4.55
C ALA A 190 10.84 6.53 3.59
N LEU A 191 11.05 5.29 4.05
CA LEU A 191 10.71 4.08 3.29
C LEU A 191 9.35 3.48 3.64
N HIS A 192 8.96 3.56 4.91
CA HIS A 192 7.74 2.92 5.44
C HIS A 192 6.90 3.85 6.32
N ALA A 193 6.85 5.14 5.98
CA ALA A 193 5.88 6.06 6.54
C ALA A 193 4.49 5.72 5.95
N CYS A 194 3.69 4.97 6.69
CA CYS A 194 2.42 4.44 6.21
C CYS A 194 1.25 5.42 6.33
N GLY A 195 0.43 5.54 5.29
CA GLY A 195 -0.80 6.35 5.29
C GLY A 195 -0.58 7.79 5.78
N ASP A 196 -1.27 8.19 6.85
CA ASP A 196 -1.15 9.55 7.39
C ASP A 196 0.28 9.95 7.79
N LEU A 197 1.16 8.99 8.10
CA LEU A 197 2.55 9.28 8.45
C LEU A 197 3.31 9.95 7.30
N HIS A 198 3.12 9.50 6.06
CA HIS A 198 3.77 10.15 4.91
C HIS A 198 3.06 11.44 4.50
N ILE A 199 1.75 11.56 4.74
CA ILE A 199 1.01 12.81 4.52
C ILE A 199 1.55 13.89 5.47
N ARG A 200 1.70 13.53 6.74
CA ARG A 200 2.22 14.42 7.79
C ARG A 200 3.67 14.82 7.53
N LEU A 201 4.51 13.90 7.04
CA LEU A 201 5.87 14.22 6.58
C LEU A 201 5.85 15.33 5.52
N LEU A 202 5.02 15.17 4.48
CA LEU A 202 4.95 16.14 3.37
C LEU A 202 4.48 17.51 3.85
N GLN A 203 3.43 17.55 4.68
CA GLN A 203 2.90 18.79 5.24
C GLN A 203 3.95 19.52 6.10
N GLN A 204 4.63 18.81 7.00
CA GLN A 204 5.65 19.40 7.85
C GLN A 204 6.89 19.83 7.05
N ALA A 205 7.31 19.04 6.04
CA ALA A 205 8.41 19.41 5.17
C ALA A 205 8.16 20.73 4.43
N VAL A 206 6.93 20.91 3.90
CA VAL A 206 6.51 22.16 3.25
C VAL A 206 6.46 23.30 4.26
N GLN A 207 5.85 23.08 5.42
CA GLN A 207 5.71 24.09 6.48
C GLN A 207 7.07 24.62 6.96
N HIS A 208 8.05 23.73 7.12
CA HIS A 208 9.40 24.07 7.58
C HIS A 208 10.38 24.39 6.45
N GLY A 209 9.93 24.33 5.19
CA GLY A 209 10.77 24.61 4.02
C GLY A 209 11.96 23.66 3.87
N CYS A 210 11.82 22.40 4.26
CA CYS A 210 12.90 21.41 4.17
C CYS A 210 13.38 21.26 2.73
N ARG A 211 14.69 21.27 2.53
CA ARG A 211 15.31 21.43 1.20
C ARG A 211 15.15 20.20 0.33
N GLN A 212 15.16 19.01 0.89
CA GLN A 212 15.20 17.78 0.11
C GLN A 212 14.36 16.66 0.73
N LEU A 213 13.74 15.85 -0.12
CA LEU A 213 12.93 14.70 0.28
C LEU A 213 13.22 13.48 -0.61
N GLN A 214 13.30 12.30 0.00
CA GLN A 214 13.19 11.01 -0.66
C GLN A 214 12.19 10.13 0.12
N LEU A 215 11.00 9.97 -0.44
CA LEU A 215 9.85 9.32 0.18
C LEU A 215 9.35 8.16 -0.68
N VAL A 216 9.16 7.00 -0.07
CA VAL A 216 8.49 5.84 -0.66
C VAL A 216 7.16 5.65 0.08
N PRO A 217 6.05 6.26 -0.41
CA PRO A 217 4.77 6.18 0.27
C PRO A 217 4.21 4.75 0.17
N CYS A 218 3.74 4.21 1.29
CA CYS A 218 3.11 2.89 1.34
C CYS A 218 1.86 2.87 2.23
N CYS A 219 1.12 1.77 2.16
CA CYS A 219 -0.04 1.51 3.03
C CYS A 219 -1.07 2.66 3.06
N TYR A 220 -1.48 3.15 1.89
CA TYR A 220 -2.37 4.32 1.74
C TYR A 220 -3.71 4.23 2.49
N HIS A 221 -4.15 3.04 2.88
CA HIS A 221 -5.38 2.83 3.63
C HIS A 221 -5.28 3.15 5.12
N LEU A 222 -4.07 3.36 5.66
CA LEU A 222 -3.83 3.70 7.07
C LEU A 222 -4.02 5.20 7.30
N ILE A 223 -5.25 5.65 7.05
CA ILE A 223 -5.70 7.03 7.28
C ILE A 223 -6.70 7.07 8.43
N ALA A 224 -6.72 8.17 9.18
CA ALA A 224 -7.67 8.42 10.24
C ALA A 224 -9.09 8.55 9.66
N ASP A 225 -9.24 9.44 8.67
CA ASP A 225 -10.51 9.75 8.02
C ASP A 225 -11.10 8.57 7.23
N GLU A 226 -12.40 8.59 7.00
CA GLU A 226 -13.09 7.59 6.17
C GLU A 226 -12.69 7.68 4.69
N LEU A 227 -12.41 8.90 4.23
CA LEU A 227 -12.03 9.24 2.87
C LEU A 227 -10.64 9.85 2.82
N TYR A 228 -9.89 9.51 1.78
CA TYR A 228 -8.64 10.19 1.47
C TYR A 228 -8.87 11.68 1.19
N GLN A 229 -8.11 12.54 1.85
CA GLN A 229 -8.10 13.98 1.63
C GLN A 229 -6.96 14.34 0.65
N PRO A 230 -7.27 14.77 -0.59
CA PRO A 230 -6.23 15.13 -1.54
C PRO A 230 -5.44 16.36 -1.11
N LEU A 231 -4.13 16.34 -1.34
CA LEU A 231 -3.21 17.38 -0.87
C LEU A 231 -3.08 18.54 -1.87
N SER A 232 -2.97 18.22 -3.15
CA SER A 232 -2.82 19.21 -4.22
C SER A 232 -4.16 19.83 -4.61
N ALA A 233 -4.12 21.10 -5.04
CA ALA A 233 -5.31 21.79 -5.52
C ALA A 233 -5.97 21.05 -6.71
N LEU A 234 -5.16 20.48 -7.61
CA LEU A 234 -5.66 19.74 -8.77
C LEU A 234 -6.35 18.43 -8.36
N ALA A 235 -5.83 17.71 -7.36
CA ALA A 235 -6.47 16.51 -6.86
C ALA A 235 -7.75 16.79 -6.04
N GLN A 236 -7.83 17.96 -5.40
CA GLN A 236 -9.07 18.42 -4.77
C GLN A 236 -10.15 18.70 -5.82
N GLN A 237 -9.79 19.27 -6.97
CA GLN A 237 -10.70 19.49 -8.11
C GLN A 237 -11.16 18.17 -8.75
N HIS A 238 -10.26 17.20 -8.88
CA HIS A 238 -10.54 15.87 -9.45
C HIS A 238 -10.67 14.77 -8.39
N ASN A 239 -11.29 15.09 -7.26
CA ASN A 239 -11.34 14.17 -6.13
C ASN A 239 -12.12 12.89 -6.46
N LEU A 240 -11.42 11.74 -6.44
CA LEU A 240 -12.03 10.43 -6.69
C LEU A 240 -12.92 9.94 -5.53
N ARG A 241 -12.85 10.58 -4.36
CA ARG A 241 -13.53 10.19 -3.12
C ARG A 241 -13.18 8.75 -2.73
N LEU A 242 -11.88 8.48 -2.58
CA LEU A 242 -11.36 7.16 -2.24
C LEU A 242 -11.62 6.85 -0.77
N GLY A 243 -12.39 5.80 -0.49
CA GLY A 243 -12.57 5.28 0.86
C GLY A 243 -11.48 4.30 1.27
N LYS A 244 -11.48 3.88 2.54
CA LYS A 244 -10.48 2.90 3.05
C LYS A 244 -10.43 1.60 2.23
N ASP A 245 -11.55 1.12 1.71
CA ASP A 245 -11.57 -0.10 0.89
C ASP A 245 -10.97 0.11 -0.51
N ASP A 246 -11.13 1.30 -1.09
CA ASP A 246 -10.46 1.68 -2.35
C ASP A 246 -8.95 1.79 -2.13
N LEU A 247 -8.53 2.37 -1.00
CA LEU A 247 -7.11 2.47 -0.64
C LEU A 247 -6.51 1.10 -0.28
N LYS A 248 -7.31 0.16 0.25
CA LYS A 248 -6.90 -1.23 0.45
C LYS A 248 -6.62 -1.91 -0.89
N LEU A 249 -7.44 -1.68 -1.91
CA LEU A 249 -7.20 -2.19 -3.27
C LEU A 249 -5.81 -1.78 -3.77
N VAL A 250 -5.39 -0.53 -3.56
CA VAL A 250 -4.05 -0.04 -3.96
C VAL A 250 -2.91 -0.87 -3.36
N VAL A 251 -3.06 -1.32 -2.12
CA VAL A 251 -2.00 -2.02 -1.40
C VAL A 251 -2.09 -3.54 -1.51
N GLN A 252 -3.13 -4.05 -2.16
CA GLN A 252 -3.24 -5.46 -2.50
C GLN A 252 -2.15 -5.80 -3.53
N GLY A 253 -1.49 -6.92 -3.35
CA GLY A 253 -0.30 -7.26 -4.13
C GLY A 253 0.59 -8.16 -3.33
N GLN A 254 0.57 -9.43 -3.70
CA GLN A 254 1.38 -10.44 -3.04
C GLN A 254 2.75 -10.44 -3.65
N VAL A 255 3.74 -10.10 -2.84
CA VAL A 255 5.13 -10.45 -3.12
C VAL A 255 5.44 -11.51 -2.09
N THR A 256 4.94 -12.75 -2.22
CA THR A 256 5.42 -13.85 -1.37
C THR A 256 5.02 -13.76 0.13
N GLY A 257 3.82 -14.25 0.43
CA GLY A 257 3.53 -14.89 1.71
C GLY A 257 3.84 -16.39 1.56
N GLY A 258 4.52 -17.01 2.53
CA GLY A 258 4.76 -18.46 2.50
C GLY A 258 3.45 -19.26 2.38
N ALA A 259 3.52 -20.52 1.93
CA ALA A 259 2.35 -21.37 1.67
C ALA A 259 1.32 -21.38 2.82
N ARG A 260 1.80 -21.38 4.07
CA ARG A 260 0.97 -21.27 5.28
C ARG A 260 0.14 -19.99 5.33
N VAL A 261 0.75 -18.83 5.04
CA VAL A 261 0.06 -17.53 5.06
C VAL A 261 -0.98 -17.46 3.95
N ASN A 262 -0.69 -18.03 2.78
CA ASN A 262 -1.66 -18.11 1.69
C ASN A 262 -2.85 -19.00 2.05
N ARG A 263 -2.61 -20.16 2.66
CA ARG A 263 -3.67 -21.05 3.14
C ARG A 263 -4.58 -20.35 4.15
N LEU A 264 -4.00 -19.69 5.15
CA LEU A 264 -4.78 -18.96 6.17
C LEU A 264 -5.66 -17.86 5.56
N ARG A 265 -5.15 -17.11 4.59
CA ARG A 265 -5.93 -16.07 3.90
C ARG A 265 -7.07 -16.67 3.08
N HIS A 266 -6.81 -17.79 2.41
CA HIS A 266 -7.83 -18.50 1.65
C HIS A 266 -8.95 -19.01 2.57
N THR A 267 -8.58 -19.60 3.71
CA THR A 267 -9.52 -20.00 4.77
C THR A 267 -10.32 -18.81 5.29
N GLU A 268 -9.67 -17.69 5.58
CA GLU A 268 -10.33 -16.48 6.07
C GLU A 268 -11.40 -15.97 5.09
N VAL A 269 -11.06 -15.83 3.80
CA VAL A 269 -12.02 -15.38 2.79
C VAL A 269 -13.17 -16.37 2.66
N LEU A 270 -12.88 -17.67 2.59
CA LEU A 270 -13.89 -18.72 2.48
C LEU A 270 -14.87 -18.66 3.66
N TRP A 271 -14.36 -18.60 4.88
CA TRP A 271 -15.20 -18.64 6.08
C TRP A 271 -16.02 -17.37 6.25
N ARG A 272 -15.47 -16.20 5.92
CA ARG A 272 -16.24 -14.94 5.93
C ARG A 272 -17.40 -15.00 4.93
N LEU A 273 -17.20 -15.56 3.74
CA LEU A 273 -18.25 -15.73 2.73
C LEU A 273 -19.27 -16.80 3.13
N ALA A 274 -18.82 -17.93 3.66
CA ALA A 274 -19.72 -18.98 4.14
C ALA A 274 -20.60 -18.49 5.29
N TYR A 275 -20.04 -17.70 6.21
CA TYR A 275 -20.79 -17.06 7.27
C TYR A 275 -21.74 -15.98 6.74
N ASP A 276 -21.36 -15.18 5.74
CA ASP A 276 -22.24 -14.19 5.11
C ASP A 276 -23.52 -14.83 4.55
N GLU A 277 -23.39 -16.00 3.93
CA GLU A 277 -24.51 -16.80 3.43
C GLU A 277 -25.41 -17.30 4.59
N LEU A 278 -24.82 -17.80 5.67
CA LEU A 278 -25.54 -18.21 6.89
C LEU A 278 -26.28 -17.03 7.55
N ARG A 279 -25.60 -15.89 7.66
CA ARG A 279 -26.18 -14.65 8.21
C ARG A 279 -27.39 -14.22 7.39
N ALA A 280 -27.27 -14.21 6.06
CA ALA A 280 -28.34 -13.79 5.17
C ALA A 280 -29.59 -14.67 5.30
N ASP A 281 -29.41 -15.99 5.42
CA ASP A 281 -30.51 -16.94 5.58
C ASP A 281 -31.21 -16.79 6.93
N ILE A 282 -30.45 -16.62 8.03
CA ILE A 282 -31.03 -16.48 9.38
C ILE A 282 -31.73 -15.12 9.56
N SER A 283 -31.11 -14.04 9.10
CA SER A 283 -31.61 -12.68 9.31
C SER A 283 -32.65 -12.24 8.27
N GLY A 284 -32.75 -12.94 7.13
CA GLY A 284 -33.50 -12.48 5.95
C GLY A 284 -32.84 -11.30 5.22
N GLN A 285 -31.70 -10.79 5.70
CA GLN A 285 -31.03 -9.62 5.15
C GLN A 285 -29.90 -10.05 4.19
N ARG A 286 -30.15 -9.90 2.89
CA ARG A 286 -29.19 -10.27 1.84
C ARG A 286 -28.03 -9.29 1.66
N ALA A 287 -28.14 -8.07 2.16
CA ALA A 287 -27.08 -7.09 2.06
C ALA A 287 -25.84 -7.56 2.84
N TYR A 288 -24.67 -7.50 2.22
CA TYR A 288 -23.42 -7.87 2.87
C TYR A 288 -23.14 -6.99 4.09
N GLN A 289 -22.82 -7.62 5.23
CA GLN A 289 -22.45 -6.95 6.47
C GLN A 289 -21.02 -7.38 6.86
N PRO A 290 -20.05 -6.45 6.92
CA PRO A 290 -18.70 -6.79 7.27
C PRO A 290 -18.58 -7.23 8.74
N LEU A 291 -17.59 -8.09 8.99
CA LEU A 291 -17.13 -8.45 10.33
C LEU A 291 -15.91 -7.61 10.68
N SER A 292 -15.69 -7.40 11.97
CA SER A 292 -14.48 -6.76 12.50
C SER A 292 -13.20 -7.54 12.14
N SER A 293 -12.06 -6.86 12.23
CA SER A 293 -10.75 -7.51 12.14
C SER A 293 -10.57 -8.48 13.31
N VAL A 294 -10.02 -9.66 13.02
CA VAL A 294 -9.92 -10.74 14.01
C VAL A 294 -8.54 -11.40 13.95
N ALA A 295 -8.10 -11.94 15.09
CA ALA A 295 -6.83 -12.65 15.18
C ALA A 295 -6.82 -13.93 14.34
N LYS A 296 -5.65 -14.23 13.75
CA LYS A 296 -5.47 -15.35 12.80
C LYS A 296 -5.74 -16.74 13.38
N HIS A 297 -5.76 -16.88 14.71
CA HIS A 297 -6.02 -18.17 15.37
C HIS A 297 -7.41 -18.71 15.05
N TRP A 298 -8.40 -17.82 14.82
CA TRP A 298 -9.75 -18.25 14.43
C TRP A 298 -9.70 -19.11 13.18
N PHE A 299 -8.93 -18.71 12.17
CA PHE A 299 -8.78 -19.45 10.90
C PHE A 299 -7.91 -20.71 10.98
N SER A 300 -7.46 -21.08 12.18
CA SER A 300 -6.71 -22.32 12.44
C SER A 300 -7.56 -23.40 13.12
N GLY A 301 -8.78 -23.06 13.57
CA GLY A 301 -9.73 -24.00 14.17
C GLY A 301 -10.68 -24.62 13.14
N ASP A 302 -11.96 -24.69 13.45
CA ASP A 302 -13.03 -25.10 12.54
C ASP A 302 -13.99 -23.95 12.19
N PHE A 303 -14.78 -24.15 11.13
CA PHE A 303 -15.71 -23.15 10.63
C PHE A 303 -16.86 -22.88 11.63
N ALA A 304 -17.29 -23.88 12.39
CA ALA A 304 -18.39 -23.71 13.34
C ALA A 304 -17.99 -22.75 14.46
N GLY A 305 -16.79 -22.89 15.03
CA GLY A 305 -16.25 -21.98 16.04
C GLY A 305 -16.15 -20.55 15.50
N PHE A 306 -15.63 -20.37 14.28
CA PHE A 306 -15.62 -19.06 13.63
C PHE A 306 -17.02 -18.49 13.43
N ALA A 307 -17.99 -19.30 12.97
CA ALA A 307 -19.35 -18.86 12.74
C ALA A 307 -20.04 -18.41 14.03
N HIS A 308 -19.81 -19.09 15.16
CA HIS A 308 -20.33 -18.65 16.47
C HIS A 308 -19.75 -17.30 16.90
N TRP A 309 -18.45 -17.12 16.74
CA TRP A 309 -17.81 -15.82 16.99
C TRP A 309 -18.39 -14.71 16.10
N ALA A 310 -18.54 -15.00 14.80
CA ALA A 310 -19.07 -14.06 13.84
C ALA A 310 -20.55 -13.71 14.13
N ALA A 311 -21.37 -14.70 14.49
CA ALA A 311 -22.75 -14.50 14.88
C ALA A 311 -22.86 -13.62 16.14
N HIS A 312 -21.99 -13.86 17.13
CA HIS A 312 -21.92 -13.01 18.32
C HIS A 312 -21.57 -11.55 17.97
N GLN A 313 -20.65 -11.32 17.03
CA GLN A 313 -20.33 -9.97 16.54
C GLN A 313 -21.53 -9.27 15.90
N HIS A 314 -22.37 -10.01 15.17
CA HIS A 314 -23.59 -9.48 14.55
C HIS A 314 -24.83 -9.59 15.44
N GLN A 315 -24.69 -10.02 16.69
CA GLN A 315 -25.79 -10.20 17.65
C GLN A 315 -26.88 -11.15 17.14
N LEU A 316 -26.47 -12.21 16.46
CA LEU A 316 -27.36 -13.25 15.93
C LEU A 316 -27.26 -14.54 16.73
N THR A 317 -28.40 -15.19 16.92
CA THR A 317 -28.46 -16.55 17.49
C THR A 317 -28.45 -17.56 16.36
N LEU A 318 -27.46 -18.45 16.35
CA LEU A 318 -27.41 -19.54 15.38
C LEU A 318 -28.43 -20.62 15.75
N PRO A 319 -29.08 -21.28 14.75
CA PRO A 319 -29.92 -22.43 15.00
C PRO A 319 -29.18 -23.57 15.71
N ALA A 320 -29.92 -24.40 16.46
CA ALA A 320 -29.35 -25.55 17.18
C ALA A 320 -28.64 -26.57 16.25
N SER A 321 -29.09 -26.65 14.99
CA SER A 321 -28.48 -27.47 13.95
C SER A 321 -28.26 -26.62 12.70
N VAL A 322 -27.01 -26.50 12.28
CA VAL A 322 -26.60 -25.81 11.05
C VAL A 322 -25.87 -26.80 10.16
N ASP A 323 -26.23 -26.83 8.88
CA ASP A 323 -25.52 -27.61 7.86
C ASP A 323 -24.22 -26.89 7.46
N TRP A 324 -23.18 -27.03 8.28
CA TRP A 324 -21.89 -26.38 8.05
C TRP A 324 -21.27 -26.71 6.68
N PRO A 325 -21.26 -27.98 6.21
CA PRO A 325 -20.80 -28.31 4.86
C PRO A 325 -21.53 -27.57 3.75
N ALA A 326 -22.85 -27.41 3.83
CA ALA A 326 -23.61 -26.68 2.81
C ALA A 326 -23.21 -25.20 2.72
N TYR A 327 -23.00 -24.52 3.87
CA TYR A 327 -22.56 -23.13 3.88
C TYR A 327 -21.12 -22.96 3.41
N LEU A 328 -20.23 -23.90 3.71
CA LEU A 328 -18.87 -23.91 3.16
C LEU A 328 -18.89 -24.07 1.63
N ALA A 329 -19.76 -24.93 1.09
CA ALA A 329 -19.90 -25.09 -0.35
C ALA A 329 -20.41 -23.80 -1.04
N ARG A 330 -21.41 -23.13 -0.46
CA ARG A 330 -21.89 -21.81 -0.93
C ARG A 330 -20.80 -20.75 -0.84
N GLY A 331 -20.07 -20.71 0.27
CA GLY A 331 -18.92 -19.81 0.46
C GLY A 331 -17.83 -20.02 -0.59
N ALA A 332 -17.54 -21.27 -0.98
CA ALA A 332 -16.58 -21.58 -2.02
C ALA A 332 -17.05 -21.09 -3.41
N GLN A 333 -18.34 -21.21 -3.73
CA GLN A 333 -18.90 -20.64 -4.96
C GLN A 333 -18.80 -19.12 -4.98
N ARG A 334 -19.17 -18.45 -3.86
CA ARG A 334 -19.00 -17.00 -3.68
C ARG A 334 -17.53 -16.59 -3.81
N GLN A 335 -16.60 -17.39 -3.29
CA GLN A 335 -15.17 -17.09 -3.37
C GLN A 335 -14.68 -17.07 -4.81
N LEU A 336 -15.12 -17.99 -5.66
CA LEU A 336 -14.79 -17.96 -7.10
C LEU A 336 -15.32 -16.69 -7.78
N LEU A 337 -16.54 -16.27 -7.44
CA LEU A 337 -17.08 -15.01 -7.93
C LEU A 337 -16.24 -13.82 -7.48
N VAL A 338 -15.90 -13.75 -6.18
CA VAL A 338 -15.05 -12.68 -5.63
C VAL A 338 -13.72 -12.62 -6.36
N ARG A 339 -13.06 -13.76 -6.61
CA ARG A 339 -11.79 -13.81 -7.35
C ARG A 339 -11.92 -13.28 -8.77
N ARG A 340 -13.01 -13.61 -9.48
CA ARG A 340 -13.30 -13.07 -10.82
C ARG A 340 -13.48 -11.55 -10.80
N ILE A 341 -14.20 -11.04 -9.81
CA ILE A 341 -14.37 -9.59 -9.63
C ILE A 341 -13.01 -8.95 -9.34
N GLU A 342 -12.24 -9.54 -8.43
CA GLU A 342 -10.93 -9.04 -8.04
C GLU A 342 -9.94 -9.02 -9.22
N LEU A 343 -9.97 -10.01 -10.12
CA LEU A 343 -9.10 -10.02 -11.31
C LEU A 343 -9.23 -8.73 -12.14
N VAL A 344 -10.46 -8.20 -12.27
CA VAL A 344 -10.70 -6.93 -12.98
C VAL A 344 -10.39 -5.72 -12.09
N ARG A 345 -10.75 -5.74 -10.81
CA ARG A 345 -10.44 -4.65 -9.87
C ARG A 345 -8.92 -4.45 -9.75
N HIS A 346 -8.15 -5.53 -9.80
CA HIS A 346 -6.71 -5.54 -9.63
C HIS A 346 -5.95 -4.84 -10.77
N LEU A 347 -6.61 -4.60 -11.91
CA LEU A 347 -6.08 -3.76 -12.98
C LEU A 347 -5.84 -2.32 -12.53
N PHE A 348 -6.60 -1.87 -11.52
CA PHE A 348 -6.60 -0.48 -11.05
C PHE A 348 -5.63 -0.21 -9.89
N ARG A 349 -4.94 -1.23 -9.36
CA ARG A 349 -4.03 -1.02 -8.22
C ARG A 349 -2.93 -0.02 -8.54
N ARG A 350 -2.22 -0.22 -9.66
CA ARG A 350 -1.14 0.66 -10.10
C ARG A 350 -1.64 2.04 -10.58
N PRO A 351 -2.71 2.14 -11.38
CA PRO A 351 -3.33 3.43 -11.71
C PRO A 351 -3.70 4.26 -10.47
N LEU A 352 -4.35 3.65 -9.47
CA LEU A 352 -4.73 4.33 -8.23
C LEU A 352 -3.51 4.69 -7.37
N GLU A 353 -2.51 3.81 -7.27
CA GLU A 353 -1.24 4.12 -6.59
C GLU A 353 -0.57 5.34 -7.22
N LEU A 354 -0.53 5.37 -8.55
CA LEU A 354 0.08 6.47 -9.28
C LEU A 354 -0.70 7.77 -9.10
N TRP A 355 -2.03 7.73 -9.10
CA TRP A 355 -2.86 8.90 -8.80
C TRP A 355 -2.53 9.47 -7.40
N LEU A 356 -2.39 8.61 -6.39
CA LEU A 356 -2.04 9.00 -5.02
C LEU A 356 -0.60 9.54 -4.89
N ALA A 357 0.33 9.03 -5.70
CA ALA A 357 1.71 9.52 -5.77
C ALA A 357 1.82 10.86 -6.51
N LEU A 358 1.07 11.02 -7.61
CA LEU A 358 0.98 12.26 -8.38
C LEU A 358 0.36 13.38 -7.55
N ASP A 359 -0.69 13.11 -6.75
CA ASP A 359 -1.24 14.10 -5.82
C ASP A 359 -0.16 14.66 -4.87
N LYS A 360 0.66 13.79 -4.30
CA LYS A 360 1.78 14.19 -3.42
C LYS A 360 2.85 14.97 -4.17
N ALA A 361 3.15 14.56 -5.40
CA ALA A 361 4.12 15.25 -6.24
C ALA A 361 3.62 16.66 -6.63
N LEU A 362 2.36 16.78 -7.02
CA LEU A 362 1.71 18.05 -7.36
C LEU A 362 1.62 18.96 -6.13
N TYR A 363 1.33 18.41 -4.95
CA TYR A 363 1.36 19.15 -3.69
C TYR A 363 2.73 19.77 -3.42
N LEU A 364 3.81 19.02 -3.64
CA LEU A 364 5.15 19.57 -3.50
C LEU A 364 5.46 20.61 -4.60
N GLN A 365 5.06 20.37 -5.86
CA GLN A 365 5.26 21.33 -6.95
C GLN A 365 4.57 22.67 -6.70
N GLN A 366 3.32 22.68 -6.25
CA GLN A 366 2.60 23.93 -5.91
C GLN A 366 3.28 24.70 -4.75
N HIS A 367 4.11 24.03 -3.95
CA HIS A 367 4.91 24.62 -2.87
C HIS A 367 6.38 24.89 -3.25
N GLY A 368 6.69 24.89 -4.54
CA GLY A 368 7.97 25.33 -5.10
C GLY A 368 9.06 24.27 -5.15
N TYR A 369 8.71 22.99 -4.98
CA TYR A 369 9.66 21.89 -5.15
C TYR A 369 9.77 21.45 -6.61
N GLN A 370 10.98 21.14 -7.03
CA GLN A 370 11.22 20.30 -8.20
C GLN A 370 11.03 18.85 -7.78
N VAL A 371 10.13 18.14 -8.44
CA VAL A 371 9.73 16.78 -8.05
C VAL A 371 9.98 15.79 -9.17
N ARG A 372 10.37 14.57 -8.80
CA ARG A 372 10.51 13.42 -9.69
C ARG A 372 9.85 12.20 -9.06
N LEU A 373 9.08 11.46 -9.86
CA LEU A 373 8.62 10.11 -9.53
C LEU A 373 9.43 9.10 -10.33
N THR A 374 10.03 8.13 -9.66
CA THR A 374 10.80 7.05 -10.30
C THR A 374 10.41 5.70 -9.74
N GLN A 375 10.77 4.64 -10.46
CA GLN A 375 10.70 3.29 -9.91
C GLN A 375 11.92 3.06 -9.00
N LEU A 376 11.67 2.84 -7.71
CA LEU A 376 12.69 2.55 -6.70
C LEU A 376 13.41 1.23 -6.99
N CYS A 377 12.64 0.15 -7.17
CA CYS A 377 13.14 -1.21 -7.27
C CYS A 377 12.17 -2.08 -8.09
N GLN A 378 12.53 -3.34 -8.36
CA GLN A 378 11.64 -4.25 -9.08
C GLN A 378 10.36 -4.56 -8.30
N PRO A 379 9.19 -4.74 -8.96
CA PRO A 379 7.94 -5.07 -8.29
C PRO A 379 7.97 -6.38 -7.47
N SER A 380 8.90 -7.29 -7.80
CA SER A 380 9.14 -8.54 -7.06
C SER A 380 9.82 -8.35 -5.70
N ILE A 381 10.33 -7.16 -5.39
CA ILE A 381 10.87 -6.80 -4.08
C ILE A 381 9.74 -6.23 -3.22
N THR A 382 9.07 -5.21 -3.75
CA THR A 382 7.83 -4.62 -3.22
C THR A 382 7.01 -4.11 -4.40
N PRO A 383 5.69 -4.32 -4.42
CA PRO A 383 4.86 -3.75 -5.48
C PRO A 383 4.66 -2.24 -5.28
N ARG A 384 4.87 -1.74 -4.05
CA ARG A 384 4.87 -0.32 -3.72
C ARG A 384 6.28 0.21 -3.87
N ASN A 385 6.67 0.47 -5.11
CA ASN A 385 8.03 0.79 -5.53
C ASN A 385 8.14 2.18 -6.18
N ILE A 386 7.24 3.11 -5.87
CA ILE A 386 7.33 4.49 -6.35
C ILE A 386 8.20 5.28 -5.37
N LEU A 387 9.31 5.82 -5.86
CA LEU A 387 10.11 6.81 -5.14
C LEU A 387 9.68 8.20 -5.56
N LEU A 388 9.29 9.02 -4.59
CA LEU A 388 9.11 10.45 -4.72
C LEU A 388 10.38 11.14 -4.24
N SER A 389 11.07 11.82 -5.14
CA SER A 389 12.22 12.67 -4.83
C SER A 389 11.86 14.12 -5.08
N ALA A 390 12.17 15.01 -4.15
CA ALA A 390 11.88 16.43 -4.28
C ALA A 390 13.01 17.31 -3.75
N ARG A 391 13.24 18.45 -4.41
CA ARG A 391 14.22 19.45 -3.99
C ARG A 391 13.67 20.86 -4.13
N LYS A 392 13.88 21.69 -3.12
CA LYS A 392 13.61 23.12 -3.13
C LYS A 392 14.91 23.88 -3.36
N ALA A 393 14.84 24.96 -4.16
CA ALA A 393 15.99 25.80 -4.48
C ALA A 393 16.62 26.40 -3.21
#